data_AF-A0A0G4PQ66-F1
#
_entry.id   AF-A0A0G4PQ66-F1
#
_cell.length_a   1.000
_cell.length_b   1.000
_cell.length_c   1.000
_cell.angle_alpha   90.00
_cell.angle_beta   90.00
_cell.angle_gamma   90.00
#
_symmetry.space_group_name_H-M   'P 1'
#
loop_
_entity.id
_entity.type
_entity.pdbx_description
1 polymer ?
#
loop_
_entity_poly.entity_id
_entity_poly.type
_entity_poly.pdbx_seq_one_letter_code
_entity_poly.pdbx_strand_id
1 'polypeptide(L)'
;MTRRTCIPFCNILRVRDPPPRVEPVEPVEPKKFKTLWKIPSEIVDIIFQLLSDLDRACFALSCKRLHACYVSYNRQRGICVLSTLPRTLLLRRLQNERWVYCSRCQNLHRHSRWQFLKFGWRCDPKPAIFECNTWCDFQHDDKVDICPCSSITFHQKQHPIEYFQSQQDTLRRSSYQKLSGTFTHICTIQHPLARVFVLTRARSNKTSKTFQVENEFIFQASKETALSGLFQKISSRLSRYETEFWLKNFFNEAQSNFFIGDKSSNWYQCHGWNIAGGKPYDFKITLHRDLGGDRRPSKGWDGNCHK
;
A
#
# COMPACT_ATOMS: atom_id res chain seq x y z
N MET A 1 7.95 12.05 -32.96
CA MET A 1 7.05 12.02 -31.80
C MET A 1 6.82 10.57 -31.39
N THR A 2 7.55 10.08 -30.39
CA THR A 2 7.47 8.69 -29.91
C THR A 2 6.46 8.58 -28.77
N ARG A 3 5.39 7.80 -28.98
CA ARG A 3 4.37 7.50 -27.95
C ARG A 3 5.01 6.66 -26.84
N ARG A 4 5.08 7.20 -25.62
CA ARG A 4 5.41 6.43 -24.41
C ARG A 4 4.14 5.74 -23.89
N THR A 5 4.13 4.42 -23.89
CA THR A 5 3.08 3.59 -23.29
C THR A 5 3.22 3.60 -21.76
N CYS A 6 2.21 4.12 -21.06
CA CYS A 6 2.08 4.03 -19.61
C CYS A 6 1.45 2.68 -19.22
N ILE A 7 2.11 1.93 -18.34
CA ILE A 7 1.61 0.65 -17.81
C ILE A 7 0.93 0.92 -16.45
N PRO A 8 -0.37 0.59 -16.28
CA PRO A 8 -1.06 0.73 -14.98
C PRO A 8 -0.61 -0.33 -13.96
N PHE A 9 -0.62 0.06 -12.68
CA PHE A 9 -0.06 -0.65 -11.51
C PHE A 9 -0.56 -2.10 -11.33
N CYS A 10 -1.73 -2.45 -11.88
CA CYS A 10 -2.27 -3.81 -11.78
C CYS A 10 -1.48 -4.86 -12.59
N ASN A 11 -0.65 -4.45 -13.56
CA ASN A 11 0.07 -5.37 -14.44
C ASN A 11 1.49 -5.76 -13.95
N ILE A 12 2.02 -5.12 -12.90
CA ILE A 12 3.38 -5.39 -12.40
C ILE A 12 3.49 -6.77 -11.68
N LEU A 13 2.35 -7.43 -11.40
CA LEU A 13 2.33 -8.75 -10.74
C LEU A 13 2.25 -9.95 -11.69
N ARG A 14 2.28 -9.77 -13.02
CA ARG A 14 2.25 -10.88 -13.98
C ARG A 14 3.04 -10.62 -15.26
N VAL A 15 4.37 -10.63 -15.19
CA VAL A 15 5.21 -11.17 -16.28
C VAL A 15 6.51 -11.66 -15.66
N ARG A 16 6.72 -12.98 -15.67
CA ARG A 16 8.07 -13.57 -15.67
C ARG A 16 8.18 -14.30 -16.99
N ASP A 17 9.07 -13.87 -17.86
CA ASP A 17 9.60 -14.78 -18.88
C ASP A 17 10.49 -15.80 -18.17
N PRO A 18 10.43 -17.08 -18.57
CA PRO A 18 11.24 -18.11 -17.94
C PRO A 18 12.71 -17.92 -18.33
N PRO A 19 13.66 -18.15 -17.41
CA PRO A 19 15.08 -18.17 -17.74
C PRO A 19 15.42 -19.35 -18.67
N PRO A 20 16.53 -19.26 -19.44
CA PRO A 20 16.94 -20.31 -20.37
C PRO A 20 17.20 -21.64 -19.65
N ARG A 21 16.77 -22.72 -20.29
CA ARG A 21 16.84 -24.11 -19.79
C ARG A 21 18.30 -24.51 -19.52
N VAL A 22 18.61 -24.73 -18.26
CA VAL A 22 19.63 -25.69 -17.81
C VAL A 22 18.83 -26.87 -17.32
N GLU A 23 18.98 -28.07 -17.91
CA GLU A 23 18.23 -29.26 -17.50
C GLU A 23 18.57 -29.67 -16.06
N PRO A 24 17.63 -29.53 -15.10
CA PRO A 24 17.82 -30.02 -13.75
C PRO A 24 17.01 -31.31 -13.59
N VAL A 25 17.61 -32.30 -12.92
CA VAL A 25 16.95 -33.53 -12.47
C VAL A 25 15.58 -33.19 -11.87
N GLU A 26 14.50 -33.74 -12.46
CA GLU A 26 13.12 -33.39 -12.14
C GLU A 26 12.83 -33.53 -10.63
N PRO A 27 12.58 -32.43 -9.91
CA PRO A 27 11.88 -32.52 -8.65
C PRO A 27 10.42 -32.79 -9.01
N VAL A 28 9.89 -33.94 -8.57
CA VAL A 28 8.47 -34.26 -8.68
C VAL A 28 7.67 -33.15 -7.99
N GLU A 29 7.19 -32.18 -8.78
CA GLU A 29 6.31 -31.16 -8.25
C GLU A 29 5.06 -31.85 -7.69
N PRO A 30 4.64 -31.57 -6.44
CA PRO A 30 3.39 -32.08 -5.93
C PRO A 30 2.29 -31.51 -6.81
N LYS A 31 1.71 -32.36 -7.67
CA LYS A 31 0.52 -32.05 -8.48
C LYS A 31 -0.46 -31.34 -7.55
N LYS A 32 -0.71 -30.05 -7.79
CA LYS A 32 -1.69 -29.27 -7.01
C LYS A 32 -3.05 -29.93 -7.18
N PHE A 33 -3.39 -30.78 -6.23
CA PHE A 33 -4.60 -31.56 -6.18
C PHE A 33 -5.80 -30.60 -6.13
N LYS A 34 -6.43 -30.36 -7.29
CA LYS A 34 -7.73 -29.65 -7.41
C LYS A 34 -8.89 -30.49 -6.85
N THR A 35 -8.64 -31.41 -5.93
CA THR A 35 -9.56 -32.49 -5.54
C THR A 35 -10.66 -31.98 -4.62
N LEU A 36 -10.38 -30.97 -3.78
CA LEU A 36 -11.37 -30.43 -2.83
C LEU A 36 -12.58 -29.77 -3.51
N TRP A 37 -12.50 -29.41 -4.79
CA TRP A 37 -13.62 -28.85 -5.55
C TRP A 37 -14.58 -29.92 -6.07
N LYS A 38 -14.15 -31.18 -6.14
CA LYS A 38 -14.93 -32.30 -6.68
C LYS A 38 -15.69 -33.10 -5.61
N ILE A 39 -15.42 -32.85 -4.33
CA ILE A 39 -16.10 -33.56 -3.22
C ILE A 39 -17.56 -33.09 -3.17
N PRO A 40 -18.57 -33.96 -3.28
CA PRO A 40 -19.98 -33.55 -3.19
C PRO A 40 -20.33 -32.85 -1.86
N SER A 41 -21.35 -31.98 -1.84
CA SER A 41 -21.78 -31.23 -0.65
C SER A 41 -22.12 -32.15 0.52
N GLU A 42 -22.71 -33.30 0.21
CA GLU A 42 -23.20 -34.30 1.17
C GLU A 42 -22.02 -34.90 1.94
N ILE A 43 -20.90 -35.14 1.24
CA ILE A 43 -19.66 -35.62 1.87
C ILE A 43 -19.04 -34.54 2.75
N VAL A 44 -19.10 -33.28 2.33
CA VAL A 44 -18.63 -32.14 3.16
C VAL A 44 -19.46 -32.01 4.43
N ASP A 45 -20.78 -32.22 4.35
CA ASP A 45 -21.67 -32.20 5.51
C ASP A 45 -21.37 -33.34 6.48
N ILE A 46 -21.10 -34.55 5.98
CA ILE A 46 -20.62 -35.69 6.81
C ILE A 46 -19.31 -35.32 7.51
N ILE A 47 -18.35 -34.74 6.78
CA ILE A 47 -17.09 -34.28 7.37
C ILE A 47 -17.38 -33.26 8.49
N PHE A 48 -18.25 -32.28 8.27
CA PHE A 48 -18.61 -31.33 9.32
C PHE A 48 -19.22 -32.04 10.53
N GLN A 49 -20.12 -33.00 10.35
CA GLN A 49 -20.71 -33.75 11.48
C GLN A 49 -19.63 -34.42 12.35
N LEU A 50 -18.57 -34.95 11.74
CA LEU A 50 -17.49 -35.66 12.42
C LEU A 50 -16.47 -34.75 13.10
N LEU A 51 -16.39 -33.47 12.70
CA LEU A 51 -15.43 -32.51 13.25
C LEU A 51 -15.98 -31.82 14.51
N SER A 52 -15.09 -31.43 15.42
CA SER A 52 -15.40 -30.49 16.52
C SER A 52 -15.75 -29.11 15.97
N ASP A 53 -16.47 -28.26 16.71
CA ASP A 53 -16.86 -26.93 16.21
C ASP A 53 -15.65 -26.09 15.76
N LEU A 54 -14.54 -26.17 16.50
CA LEU A 54 -13.30 -25.49 16.17
C LEU A 54 -12.69 -26.01 14.85
N ASP A 55 -12.66 -27.33 14.69
CA ASP A 55 -12.08 -27.95 13.50
C ASP A 55 -13.00 -27.75 12.27
N ARG A 56 -14.32 -27.69 12.45
CA ARG A 56 -15.28 -27.29 11.40
C ARG A 56 -14.96 -25.88 10.90
N ALA A 57 -14.78 -24.92 11.80
CA ALA A 57 -14.44 -23.55 11.45
C ALA A 57 -13.09 -23.45 10.71
N CYS A 58 -12.05 -24.14 11.21
CA CYS A 58 -10.75 -24.20 10.53
C CYS A 58 -10.86 -24.82 9.13
N PHE A 59 -11.58 -25.94 9.00
CA PHE A 59 -11.78 -26.61 7.72
C PHE A 59 -12.54 -25.73 6.73
N ALA A 60 -13.60 -25.04 7.19
CA ALA A 60 -14.38 -24.09 6.41
C ALA A 60 -13.52 -22.92 5.87
N LEU A 61 -12.59 -22.40 6.69
CA LEU A 61 -11.71 -21.28 6.31
C LEU A 61 -10.62 -21.64 5.31
N SER A 62 -10.41 -22.93 5.02
CA SER A 62 -9.38 -23.34 4.06
C SER A 62 -9.70 -22.95 2.61
N CYS A 63 -10.99 -22.80 2.24
CA CYS A 63 -11.39 -22.24 0.95
C CYS A 63 -12.83 -21.69 0.92
N LYS A 64 -13.11 -20.83 -0.06
CA LYS A 64 -14.43 -20.18 -0.23
C LYS A 64 -15.60 -21.17 -0.36
N ARG A 65 -15.37 -22.32 -1.01
CA ARG A 65 -16.40 -23.36 -1.20
C ARG A 65 -16.79 -24.02 0.12
N LEU A 66 -15.80 -24.45 0.91
CA LEU A 66 -16.03 -25.08 2.21
C LEU A 66 -16.66 -24.09 3.19
N HIS A 67 -16.30 -22.81 3.12
CA HIS A 67 -16.99 -21.75 3.86
C HIS A 67 -18.47 -21.65 3.48
N ALA A 68 -18.82 -21.73 2.20
CA ALA A 68 -20.23 -21.71 1.77
C ALA A 68 -21.00 -22.96 2.27
N CYS A 69 -20.41 -24.15 2.18
CA CYS A 69 -20.99 -25.37 2.75
C CYS A 69 -21.21 -25.25 4.25
N TYR A 70 -20.24 -24.70 4.98
CA TYR A 70 -20.32 -24.48 6.42
C TYR A 70 -21.46 -23.55 6.83
N VAL A 71 -21.66 -22.45 6.10
CA VAL A 71 -22.79 -21.53 6.32
C VAL A 71 -24.13 -22.24 6.09
N SER A 72 -24.24 -23.04 5.02
CA SER A 72 -25.44 -23.83 4.73
C SER A 72 -25.72 -24.87 5.82
N TYR A 73 -24.70 -25.66 6.20
CA TYR A 73 -24.75 -26.68 7.24
C TYR A 73 -25.23 -26.10 8.57
N ASN A 74 -24.68 -24.95 8.99
CA ASN A 74 -25.06 -24.28 10.23
C ASN A 74 -26.49 -23.73 10.18
N ARG A 75 -26.90 -23.16 9.04
CA ARG A 75 -28.27 -22.66 8.85
C ARG A 75 -29.29 -23.79 8.96
N GLN A 76 -29.05 -24.94 8.34
CA GLN A 76 -29.95 -26.10 8.39
C GLN A 76 -30.12 -26.66 9.81
N ARG A 77 -29.08 -26.54 10.64
CA ARG A 77 -29.09 -27.04 12.02
C ARG A 77 -29.40 -25.99 13.08
N GLY A 78 -29.71 -24.75 12.66
CA GLY A 78 -29.97 -23.64 13.58
C GLY A 78 -28.77 -23.26 14.46
N ILE A 79 -27.55 -23.61 14.07
CA ILE A 79 -26.35 -23.37 14.90
C ILE A 79 -25.79 -21.99 14.58
N CYS A 80 -25.76 -21.09 15.56
CA CYS A 80 -25.14 -19.78 15.44
C CYS A 80 -23.63 -19.86 15.76
N VAL A 81 -22.84 -20.53 14.91
CA VAL A 81 -21.47 -20.97 15.28
C VAL A 81 -20.43 -19.84 15.38
N LEU A 82 -20.62 -18.73 14.66
CA LEU A 82 -19.62 -17.64 14.70
C LEU A 82 -19.72 -16.79 15.97
N SER A 83 -20.79 -16.91 16.76
CA SER A 83 -20.94 -16.19 18.03
C SER A 83 -20.50 -16.99 19.26
N THR A 84 -20.44 -18.32 19.18
CA THR A 84 -20.18 -19.19 20.35
C THR A 84 -18.73 -19.65 20.49
N LEU A 85 -17.97 -19.71 19.39
CA LEU A 85 -16.54 -20.03 19.42
C LEU A 85 -15.72 -18.80 19.84
N PRO A 86 -14.94 -18.86 20.93
CA PRO A 86 -14.03 -17.77 21.25
C PRO A 86 -13.05 -17.58 20.09
N ARG A 87 -13.15 -16.46 19.37
CA ARG A 87 -12.27 -16.05 18.26
C ARG A 87 -10.79 -16.32 18.57
N THR A 88 -10.42 -16.15 19.82
CA THR A 88 -9.09 -16.39 20.38
C THR A 88 -8.61 -17.84 20.24
N LEU A 89 -9.48 -18.84 20.42
CA LEU A 89 -9.15 -20.26 20.26
C LEU A 89 -8.92 -20.61 18.79
N LEU A 90 -9.75 -20.08 17.89
CA LEU A 90 -9.60 -20.25 16.44
C LEU A 90 -8.27 -19.69 15.96
N LEU A 91 -7.94 -18.45 16.33
CA LEU A 91 -6.69 -17.83 15.90
C LEU A 91 -5.46 -18.52 16.50
N ARG A 92 -5.52 -19.00 17.75
CA ARG A 92 -4.46 -19.85 18.32
C ARG A 92 -4.26 -21.15 17.54
N ARG A 93 -5.34 -21.77 17.07
CA ARG A 93 -5.28 -23.01 16.26
C ARG A 93 -4.66 -22.77 14.88
N LEU A 94 -4.88 -21.58 14.31
CA LEU A 94 -4.33 -21.16 13.02
C LEU A 94 -2.86 -20.70 13.09
N GLN A 95 -2.27 -20.64 14.28
CA GLN A 95 -0.84 -20.36 14.47
C GLN A 95 0.01 -21.49 13.88
N ASN A 96 1.01 -21.13 13.08
CA ASN A 96 1.96 -22.06 12.45
C ASN A 96 3.30 -21.34 12.19
N GLU A 97 4.24 -21.99 11.50
CA GLU A 97 5.55 -21.39 11.17
C GLU A 97 5.48 -20.07 10.40
N ARG A 98 4.36 -19.79 9.73
CA ARG A 98 4.13 -18.57 8.94
C ARG A 98 3.31 -17.53 9.69
N TRP A 99 2.51 -17.91 10.68
CA TRP A 99 1.54 -17.05 11.36
C TRP A 99 1.59 -17.21 12.87
N VAL A 100 1.66 -16.10 13.61
CA VAL A 100 1.69 -16.04 15.08
C VAL A 100 0.47 -15.31 15.57
N TYR A 101 -0.24 -15.87 16.55
CA TYR A 101 -1.35 -15.19 17.21
C TYR A 101 -0.83 -14.17 18.24
N CYS A 102 -1.16 -12.87 18.15
CA CYS A 102 -1.00 -11.95 19.30
C CYS A 102 -2.28 -12.02 20.15
N SER A 103 -2.14 -12.44 21.41
CA SER A 103 -3.23 -12.51 22.38
C SER A 103 -3.86 -11.15 22.70
N ARG A 104 -3.16 -10.06 22.40
CA ARG A 104 -3.60 -8.69 22.67
C ARG A 104 -4.54 -8.14 21.60
N CYS A 105 -4.10 -8.12 20.34
CA CYS A 105 -4.93 -7.62 19.22
C CYS A 105 -5.91 -8.67 18.68
N GLN A 106 -5.81 -9.91 19.18
CA GLN A 106 -6.62 -11.04 18.72
C GLN A 106 -6.59 -11.20 17.19
N ASN A 107 -5.40 -11.13 16.59
CA ASN A 107 -5.14 -11.33 15.16
C ASN A 107 -3.90 -12.24 14.94
N LEU A 108 -3.77 -12.73 13.70
CA LEU A 108 -2.60 -13.48 13.22
C LEU A 108 -1.63 -12.54 12.50
N HIS A 109 -0.36 -12.58 12.89
CA HIS A 109 0.72 -11.83 12.25
C HIS A 109 1.70 -12.77 11.55
N ARG A 110 2.32 -12.30 10.48
CA ARG A 110 3.30 -13.11 9.75
C ARG A 110 4.58 -13.32 10.59
N HIS A 111 5.00 -14.57 10.78
CA HIS A 111 6.13 -14.94 11.65
C HIS A 111 7.44 -14.25 11.24
N SER A 112 7.71 -14.07 9.95
CA SER A 112 8.90 -13.35 9.47
C SER A 112 8.98 -11.91 9.98
N ARG A 113 7.83 -11.23 10.14
CA ARG A 113 7.75 -9.88 10.71
C ARG A 113 7.85 -9.90 12.23
N TRP A 114 7.40 -10.99 12.85
CA TRP A 114 7.53 -11.21 14.29
C TRP A 114 8.96 -11.56 14.72
N GLN A 115 9.74 -12.23 13.86
CA GLN A 115 11.14 -12.55 14.11
C GLN A 115 12.02 -11.29 14.22
N PHE A 116 11.72 -10.23 13.48
CA PHE A 116 12.43 -8.95 13.63
C PHE A 116 12.22 -8.29 15.00
N LEU A 117 11.13 -8.64 15.70
CA LEU A 117 10.89 -8.19 17.07
C LEU A 117 11.66 -9.03 18.11
N LYS A 118 12.08 -10.27 17.76
CA LYS A 118 12.84 -11.15 18.67
C LYS A 118 14.24 -10.65 19.02
N PHE A 119 14.82 -9.72 18.26
CA PHE A 119 16.18 -9.19 18.54
C PHE A 119 16.25 -8.18 19.69
N GLY A 120 15.11 -7.78 20.27
CA GLY A 120 15.08 -7.02 21.53
C GLY A 120 14.06 -7.54 22.55
N TRP A 121 13.11 -8.36 22.13
CA TRP A 121 11.99 -8.79 22.95
C TRP A 121 11.95 -10.31 23.02
N ARG A 122 12.60 -10.87 24.06
CA ARG A 122 12.17 -12.17 24.58
C ARG A 122 10.76 -11.93 25.12
N CYS A 123 9.75 -12.23 24.31
CA CYS A 123 8.44 -12.50 24.87
C CYS A 123 8.58 -13.77 25.69
N ASP A 124 8.99 -13.62 26.96
CA ASP A 124 8.53 -14.52 27.99
C ASP A 124 6.99 -14.62 27.89
N PRO A 125 6.39 -15.73 28.32
CA PRO A 125 4.94 -15.95 28.22
C PRO A 125 4.07 -14.91 28.96
N LYS A 126 4.67 -13.89 29.57
CA LYS A 126 4.01 -12.67 30.03
C LYS A 126 4.65 -11.44 29.35
N PRO A 127 4.12 -10.97 28.22
CA PRO A 127 4.60 -9.73 27.61
C PRO A 127 4.13 -8.53 28.45
N ALA A 128 5.04 -7.59 28.69
CA ALA A 128 4.72 -6.30 29.29
C ALA A 128 3.63 -5.59 28.47
N ILE A 129 2.65 -5.06 29.19
CA ILE A 129 1.32 -4.63 28.74
C ILE A 129 1.34 -3.45 27.75
N PHE A 130 2.48 -2.89 27.33
CA PHE A 130 2.50 -1.64 26.55
C PHE A 130 2.93 -1.75 25.08
N GLU A 131 3.62 -2.82 24.65
CA GLU A 131 4.29 -2.79 23.33
C GLU A 131 3.66 -3.59 22.17
N CYS A 132 2.74 -4.54 22.40
CA CYS A 132 1.93 -5.12 21.30
C CYS A 132 0.87 -4.09 20.77
N ASN A 133 0.48 -3.04 21.52
CA ASN A 133 -0.49 -2.04 21.03
C ASN A 133 0.05 -1.26 19.84
N THR A 134 1.24 -0.66 19.95
CA THR A 134 1.75 0.18 18.86
C THR A 134 1.84 -0.61 17.56
N TRP A 135 2.46 -1.78 17.54
CA TRP A 135 2.60 -2.55 16.29
C TRP A 135 1.32 -3.22 15.76
N CYS A 136 0.31 -3.42 16.60
CA CYS A 136 -0.97 -3.98 16.17
C CYS A 136 -2.02 -2.93 15.81
N ASP A 137 -1.99 -1.76 16.45
CA ASP A 137 -2.89 -0.64 16.13
C ASP A 137 -2.49 0.01 14.78
N PHE A 138 -1.20 -0.02 14.40
CA PHE A 138 -0.73 0.47 13.10
C PHE A 138 -1.04 -0.47 11.91
N GLN A 139 -1.75 -1.58 12.14
CA GLN A 139 -2.34 -2.39 11.08
C GLN A 139 -3.84 -2.11 11.17
N HIS A 140 -4.45 -1.28 10.31
CA HIS A 140 -4.75 -1.74 8.95
C HIS A 140 -5.19 -0.66 7.95
N ASP A 141 -5.42 0.61 8.30
CA ASP A 141 -6.11 1.54 7.37
C ASP A 141 -5.46 2.91 7.15
N ASP A 142 -4.34 3.21 7.81
CA ASP A 142 -3.64 4.48 7.60
C ASP A 142 -3.12 4.55 6.17
N LYS A 143 -3.79 5.39 5.38
CA LYS A 143 -3.48 5.66 3.99
C LYS A 143 -2.77 7.00 3.91
N VAL A 144 -1.71 7.02 3.11
CA VAL A 144 -1.04 8.24 2.68
C VAL A 144 -1.22 8.37 1.19
N ASP A 145 -1.72 9.51 0.74
CA ASP A 145 -1.80 9.77 -0.69
C ASP A 145 -0.40 10.00 -1.24
N ILE A 146 0.01 9.26 -2.26
CA ILE A 146 1.27 9.50 -2.98
C ILE A 146 1.07 10.39 -4.21
N CYS A 147 -0.17 10.43 -4.68
CA CYS A 147 -0.69 11.17 -5.82
C CYS A 147 -2.18 11.46 -5.54
N PRO A 148 -2.76 12.54 -6.08
CA PRO A 148 -4.21 12.78 -5.92
C PRO A 148 -5.13 11.63 -6.34
N CYS A 149 -4.67 10.72 -7.21
CA CYS A 149 -5.44 9.56 -7.65
C CYS A 149 -4.97 8.22 -7.06
N SER A 150 -3.99 8.23 -6.15
CA SER A 150 -3.43 7.00 -5.60
C SER A 150 -2.89 7.19 -4.18
N SER A 151 -3.28 6.26 -3.32
CA SER A 151 -2.84 6.20 -1.92
C SER A 151 -2.17 4.86 -1.65
N ILE A 152 -1.25 4.86 -0.69
CA ILE A 152 -0.60 3.65 -0.21
C ILE A 152 -0.84 3.51 1.29
N THR A 153 -1.01 2.29 1.76
CA THR A 153 -0.91 1.97 3.18
C THR A 153 0.54 1.83 3.60
N PHE A 154 0.80 1.86 4.91
CA PHE A 154 2.15 1.68 5.45
C PHE A 154 2.77 0.36 4.97
N HIS A 155 1.96 -0.71 4.89
CA HIS A 155 2.40 -1.99 4.33
C HIS A 155 2.71 -1.94 2.84
N GLN A 156 1.92 -1.21 2.06
CA GLN A 156 2.18 -1.02 0.64
C GLN A 156 3.44 -0.19 0.41
N LYS A 157 3.87 0.67 1.36
CA LYS A 157 5.17 1.36 1.33
C LYS A 157 6.35 0.39 1.46
N GLN A 158 6.21 -0.65 2.27
CA GLN A 158 7.27 -1.63 2.54
C GLN A 158 7.67 -2.40 1.28
N HIS A 159 6.69 -2.79 0.46
CA HIS A 159 6.92 -3.61 -0.74
C HIS A 159 7.85 -2.94 -1.78
N PRO A 160 7.62 -1.67 -2.17
CA PRO A 160 8.57 -0.91 -2.99
C PRO A 160 9.94 -0.80 -2.35
N ILE A 161 10.03 -0.50 -1.05
CA ILE A 161 11.34 -0.41 -0.36
C ILE A 161 12.09 -1.73 -0.45
N GLU A 162 11.45 -2.85 -0.09
CA GLU A 162 12.02 -4.20 -0.14
C GLU A 162 12.33 -4.62 -1.59
N TYR A 163 11.48 -4.29 -2.56
CA TYR A 163 11.69 -4.55 -3.97
C TYR A 163 12.91 -3.77 -4.52
N PHE A 164 13.01 -2.48 -4.21
CA PHE A 164 14.14 -1.65 -4.62
C PHE A 164 15.45 -2.06 -3.93
N GLN A 165 15.39 -2.50 -2.67
CA GLN A 165 16.55 -3.02 -1.94
C GLN A 165 17.00 -4.38 -2.49
N SER A 166 16.07 -5.33 -2.68
CA SER A 166 16.40 -6.68 -3.17
C SER A 166 16.95 -6.69 -4.60
N GLN A 167 16.42 -5.85 -5.50
CA GLN A 167 16.98 -5.64 -6.85
C GLN A 167 18.41 -5.08 -6.78
N GLN A 168 18.70 -4.20 -5.82
CA GLN A 168 20.05 -3.63 -5.64
C GLN A 168 21.06 -4.69 -5.17
N ASP A 169 20.64 -5.62 -4.31
CA ASP A 169 21.48 -6.72 -3.82
C ASP A 169 21.71 -7.79 -4.90
N THR A 170 20.73 -8.05 -5.77
CA THR A 170 20.89 -8.97 -6.92
C THR A 170 21.73 -8.35 -8.04
N LEU A 171 21.62 -7.04 -8.28
CA LEU A 171 22.34 -6.33 -9.33
C LEU A 171 23.81 -6.03 -9.00
N ARG A 172 24.30 -6.37 -7.81
CA ARG A 172 25.75 -6.36 -7.50
C ARG A 172 26.54 -7.44 -8.25
N ARG A 173 25.88 -8.36 -8.97
CA ARG A 173 26.52 -9.50 -9.67
C ARG A 173 26.47 -9.46 -11.21
N SER A 174 25.89 -8.45 -11.86
CA SER A 174 25.96 -8.37 -13.33
C SER A 174 25.95 -6.94 -13.88
N SER A 175 26.64 -6.74 -15.00
CA SER A 175 27.00 -5.48 -15.67
C SER A 175 25.85 -4.76 -16.38
N TYR A 176 24.60 -4.92 -15.95
CA TYR A 176 23.44 -4.26 -16.59
C TYR A 176 23.08 -2.92 -15.95
N GLN A 177 22.63 -1.99 -16.79
CA GLN A 177 22.26 -0.61 -16.46
C GLN A 177 21.32 -0.52 -15.25
N LYS A 178 21.71 0.37 -14.33
CA LYS A 178 21.10 0.74 -13.06
C LYS A 178 19.60 1.07 -13.20
N LEU A 179 18.71 0.08 -13.00
CA LEU A 179 17.28 0.32 -12.78
C LEU A 179 17.15 1.25 -11.57
N SER A 180 16.71 2.49 -11.79
CA SER A 180 16.95 3.62 -10.90
C SER A 180 16.17 3.62 -9.58
N GLY A 181 15.54 2.50 -9.19
CA GLY A 181 14.83 2.36 -7.91
C GLY A 181 13.73 3.42 -7.70
N THR A 182 13.19 3.96 -8.80
CA THR A 182 12.28 5.11 -8.81
C THR A 182 10.94 4.67 -9.39
N PHE A 183 9.88 4.80 -8.61
CA PHE A 183 8.50 4.71 -9.09
C PHE A 183 8.13 6.04 -9.75
N THR A 184 7.50 5.99 -10.93
CA THR A 184 6.99 7.18 -11.62
C THR A 184 5.53 6.95 -12.00
N HIS A 185 4.68 7.93 -11.72
CA HIS A 185 3.27 7.92 -12.06
C HIS A 185 2.85 9.28 -12.63
N ILE A 186 1.99 9.27 -13.64
CA ILE A 186 1.48 10.47 -14.30
C ILE A 186 -0.03 10.40 -14.32
N CYS A 187 -0.70 11.44 -13.85
CA CYS A 187 -2.14 11.60 -13.99
C CYS A 187 -2.52 13.03 -14.38
N THR A 188 -3.81 13.22 -14.67
CA THR A 188 -4.38 14.53 -14.98
C THR A 188 -5.62 14.74 -14.13
N ILE A 189 -5.75 15.93 -13.57
CA ILE A 189 -6.92 16.36 -12.80
C ILE A 189 -7.57 17.52 -13.55
N GLN A 190 -8.88 17.45 -13.69
CA GLN A 190 -9.68 18.50 -14.31
C GLN A 190 -10.26 19.39 -13.22
N HIS A 191 -10.11 20.69 -13.38
CA HIS A 191 -10.70 21.71 -12.53
C HIS A 191 -11.33 22.78 -13.45
N PRO A 192 -12.44 23.43 -13.07
CA PRO A 192 -13.08 24.45 -13.89
C PRO A 192 -12.14 25.57 -14.36
N LEU A 193 -11.13 25.89 -13.54
CA LEU A 193 -10.17 26.96 -13.83
C LEU A 193 -8.88 26.49 -14.53
N ALA A 194 -8.50 25.22 -14.39
CA ALA A 194 -7.21 24.76 -14.90
C ALA A 194 -7.19 23.24 -15.09
N ARG A 195 -6.39 22.79 -16.04
CA ARG A 195 -6.01 21.38 -16.17
C ARG A 195 -4.69 21.16 -15.45
N VAL A 196 -4.61 20.17 -14.56
CA VAL A 196 -3.39 19.89 -13.80
C VAL A 196 -2.78 18.57 -14.25
N PHE A 197 -1.53 18.59 -14.69
CA PHE A 197 -0.73 17.40 -14.92
C PHE A 197 0.08 17.12 -13.66
N VAL A 198 -0.05 15.91 -13.12
CA VAL A 198 0.66 15.49 -11.92
C VAL A 198 1.69 14.45 -12.32
N LEU A 199 2.96 14.71 -12.00
CA LEU A 199 4.05 13.76 -12.12
C LEU A 199 4.54 13.39 -10.72
N THR A 200 4.22 12.18 -10.29
CA THR A 200 4.65 11.62 -9.02
C THR A 200 5.89 10.77 -9.23
N ARG A 201 6.96 11.04 -8.47
CA ARG A 201 8.16 10.22 -8.38
C ARG A 201 8.33 9.75 -6.94
N ALA A 202 8.42 8.44 -6.70
CA ALA A 202 8.71 7.92 -5.37
C ALA A 202 10.00 7.10 -5.39
N ARG A 203 10.83 7.24 -4.35
CA ARG A 203 12.15 6.58 -4.27
C ARG A 203 12.52 6.28 -2.84
N SER A 204 13.29 5.21 -2.64
CA SER A 204 13.98 4.98 -1.37
C SER A 204 15.28 5.78 -1.36
N ASN A 205 15.44 6.68 -0.39
CA ASN A 205 16.71 7.33 -0.13
C ASN A 205 17.68 6.30 0.48
N LYS A 206 18.86 6.14 -0.10
CA LYS A 206 19.83 5.12 0.32
C LYS A 206 20.49 5.47 1.66
N THR A 207 20.73 6.76 1.88
CA THR A 207 21.44 7.27 3.06
C THR A 207 20.53 7.27 4.28
N SER A 208 19.35 7.86 4.16
CA SER A 208 18.39 7.94 5.27
C SER A 208 17.52 6.68 5.42
N LYS A 209 17.52 5.79 4.42
CA LYS A 209 16.59 4.66 4.30
C LYS A 209 15.11 5.07 4.38
N THR A 210 14.81 6.31 4.00
CA THR A 210 13.43 6.84 4.00
C THR A 210 12.79 6.74 2.63
N PHE A 211 11.46 6.62 2.60
CA PHE A 211 10.67 6.65 1.39
C PHE A 211 10.27 8.09 1.05
N GLN A 212 10.84 8.62 -0.02
CA GLN A 212 10.61 9.98 -0.47
C GLN A 212 9.62 10.00 -1.63
N VAL A 213 8.68 10.93 -1.60
CA VAL A 213 7.70 11.16 -2.66
C VAL A 213 7.82 12.60 -3.12
N GLU A 214 7.99 12.77 -4.43
CA GLU A 214 8.03 14.04 -5.11
C GLU A 214 6.81 14.12 -6.04
N ASN A 215 6.07 15.21 -6.01
CA ASN A 215 4.94 15.47 -6.89
C ASN A 215 5.20 16.80 -7.60
N GLU A 216 5.28 16.77 -8.92
CA GLU A 216 5.24 17.98 -9.75
C GLU A 216 3.82 18.19 -10.26
N PHE A 217 3.23 19.33 -9.92
CA PHE A 217 1.92 19.78 -10.38
C PHE A 217 2.13 20.88 -11.42
N ILE A 218 1.74 20.61 -12.66
CA ILE A 218 1.82 21.55 -13.77
C ILE A 218 0.39 21.98 -14.11
N PHE A 219 0.07 23.22 -13.76
CA PHE A 219 -1.22 23.84 -13.99
C PHE A 219 -1.21 24.52 -15.35
N GLN A 220 -2.14 24.10 -16.21
CA GLN A 220 -2.38 24.71 -17.51
C GLN A 220 -3.70 25.47 -17.46
N ALA A 221 -3.64 26.78 -17.70
CA ALA A 221 -4.80 27.66 -17.66
C ALA A 221 -4.89 28.54 -18.91
N SER A 222 -6.10 29.05 -19.19
CA SER A 222 -6.28 30.09 -20.20
C SER A 222 -5.59 31.39 -19.77
N LYS A 223 -5.34 32.30 -20.73
CA LYS A 223 -4.73 33.60 -20.44
C LYS A 223 -5.57 34.40 -19.44
N GLU A 224 -6.88 34.43 -19.63
CA GLU A 224 -7.84 35.15 -18.78
C GLU A 224 -7.79 34.60 -17.35
N THR A 225 -7.74 33.29 -17.22
CA THR A 225 -7.69 32.61 -15.91
C THR A 225 -6.36 32.83 -15.22
N ALA A 226 -5.24 32.73 -15.94
CA ALA A 226 -3.90 32.98 -15.39
C ALA A 226 -3.72 34.44 -14.93
N LEU A 227 -4.34 35.39 -15.63
CA LEU A 227 -4.34 36.81 -15.28
C LEU A 227 -5.40 37.18 -14.22
N SER A 228 -6.27 36.25 -13.84
CA SER A 228 -7.23 36.50 -12.76
C SER A 228 -6.50 36.73 -11.43
N GLY A 229 -7.09 37.56 -10.57
CA GLY A 229 -6.51 37.89 -9.26
C GLY A 229 -6.27 36.68 -8.36
N LEU A 230 -6.95 35.55 -8.59
CA LEU A 230 -6.73 34.30 -7.87
C LEU A 230 -5.34 33.70 -8.19
N PHE A 231 -5.00 33.59 -9.48
CA PHE A 231 -3.76 32.96 -9.92
C PHE A 231 -2.55 33.90 -9.90
N GLN A 232 -2.77 35.21 -10.03
CA GLN A 232 -1.69 36.19 -9.90
C GLN A 232 -1.10 36.22 -8.49
N LYS A 233 -1.94 36.09 -7.45
CA LYS A 233 -1.49 36.03 -6.04
C LYS A 233 -0.51 34.89 -5.77
N ILE A 234 -0.61 33.80 -6.52
CA ILE A 234 0.23 32.61 -6.36
C ILE A 234 1.59 32.77 -7.02
N SER A 235 1.63 33.56 -8.09
CA SER A 235 2.83 33.72 -8.91
C SER A 235 3.94 34.53 -8.22
N SER A 236 3.57 35.41 -7.28
CA SER A 236 4.47 36.25 -6.53
C SER A 236 4.89 35.58 -5.23
N ARG A 237 6.06 34.90 -5.23
CA ARG A 237 6.79 34.40 -4.05
C ARG A 237 5.89 33.99 -2.85
N LEU A 238 4.97 33.06 -3.07
CA LEU A 238 4.14 32.58 -1.96
C LEU A 238 5.01 32.01 -0.86
N SER A 239 4.62 32.31 0.39
CA SER A 239 5.10 31.53 1.51
C SER A 239 4.72 30.07 1.34
N ARG A 240 5.45 29.20 2.03
CA ARG A 240 5.13 27.77 2.10
C ARG A 240 3.68 27.53 2.55
N TYR A 241 3.18 28.32 3.50
CA TYR A 241 1.84 28.18 4.05
C TYR A 241 0.75 28.53 3.02
N GLU A 242 0.93 29.62 2.29
CA GLU A 242 -0.04 30.04 1.27
C GLU A 242 -0.09 29.04 0.12
N THR A 243 1.06 28.48 -0.27
CA THR A 243 1.13 27.44 -1.31
C THR A 243 0.34 26.20 -0.91
N GLU A 244 0.52 25.73 0.32
CA GLU A 244 -0.18 24.56 0.87
C GLU A 244 -1.69 24.80 0.97
N PHE A 245 -2.10 25.94 1.53
CA PHE A 245 -3.49 26.31 1.65
C PHE A 245 -4.17 26.42 0.29
N TRP A 246 -3.50 27.03 -0.68
CA TRP A 246 -4.01 27.15 -2.04
C TRP A 246 -4.16 25.79 -2.72
N LEU A 247 -3.14 24.92 -2.67
CA LEU A 247 -3.22 23.57 -3.24
C LEU A 247 -4.36 22.76 -2.63
N LYS A 248 -4.54 22.86 -1.30
CA LYS A 248 -5.61 22.16 -0.59
C LYS A 248 -6.99 22.62 -1.08
N ASN A 249 -7.21 23.93 -1.21
CA ASN A 249 -8.47 24.46 -1.71
C ASN A 249 -8.70 24.05 -3.17
N PHE A 250 -7.68 24.16 -4.01
CA PHE A 250 -7.76 23.77 -5.42
C PHE A 250 -8.16 22.29 -5.57
N PHE A 251 -7.54 21.38 -4.83
CA PHE A 251 -7.89 19.96 -4.91
C PHE A 251 -9.25 19.64 -4.31
N ASN A 252 -9.66 20.34 -3.25
CA ASN A 252 -11.02 20.23 -2.72
C ASN A 252 -12.07 20.67 -3.75
N GLU A 253 -11.85 21.81 -4.42
CA GLU A 253 -12.73 22.30 -5.50
C GLU A 253 -12.76 21.33 -6.70
N ALA A 254 -11.63 20.67 -6.98
CA ALA A 254 -11.53 19.61 -7.98
C ALA A 254 -12.14 18.26 -7.54
N GLN A 255 -12.81 18.20 -6.38
CA GLN A 255 -13.37 16.98 -5.78
C GLN A 255 -12.33 15.87 -5.57
N SER A 256 -11.08 16.26 -5.36
CA SER A 256 -9.96 15.36 -5.09
C SER A 256 -9.69 15.33 -3.58
N ASN A 257 -9.81 14.15 -2.98
CA ASN A 257 -9.53 13.92 -1.55
C ASN A 257 -8.02 13.91 -1.23
N PHE A 258 -7.20 14.64 -1.99
CA PHE A 258 -5.75 14.59 -1.87
C PHE A 258 -5.29 15.28 -0.59
N PHE A 259 -4.77 14.49 0.33
CA PHE A 259 -4.20 14.97 1.57
C PHE A 259 -2.71 15.24 1.40
N ILE A 260 -2.37 16.53 1.53
CA ILE A 260 -1.00 17.02 1.32
C ILE A 260 -0.12 16.77 2.55
N GLY A 261 -0.69 16.53 3.72
CA GLY A 261 0.02 16.34 4.98
C GLY A 261 0.22 17.62 5.79
N ASP A 262 0.89 17.50 6.93
CA ASP A 262 1.15 18.60 7.86
C ASP A 262 2.39 19.44 7.48
N LYS A 263 2.43 20.66 8.03
CA LYS A 263 3.50 21.64 7.81
C LYS A 263 4.87 21.20 8.31
N SER A 264 5.00 20.13 9.08
CA SER A 264 6.32 19.72 9.61
C SER A 264 7.08 18.79 8.65
N SER A 265 6.37 18.17 7.70
CA SER A 265 6.88 16.99 6.97
C SER A 265 7.19 17.22 5.49
N ASN A 266 6.83 18.39 4.97
CA ASN A 266 6.78 18.66 3.53
C ASN A 266 7.78 19.75 3.10
N TRP A 267 8.17 19.77 1.84
CA TRP A 267 8.93 20.87 1.24
C TRP A 267 8.30 21.25 -0.10
N TYR A 268 8.17 22.54 -0.37
CA TYR A 268 7.50 23.05 -1.56
C TYR A 268 8.43 23.98 -2.34
N GLN A 269 8.40 23.87 -3.66
CA GLN A 269 9.08 24.77 -4.57
C GLN A 269 8.11 25.23 -5.66
N CYS A 270 7.83 26.54 -5.68
CA CYS A 270 6.94 27.16 -6.66
C CYS A 270 7.78 27.80 -7.77
N HIS A 271 7.43 27.49 -9.02
CA HIS A 271 7.98 28.14 -10.20
C HIS A 271 6.85 28.97 -10.80
N GLY A 272 7.10 30.28 -10.95
CA GLY A 272 6.12 31.22 -11.49
C GLY A 272 5.65 30.86 -12.90
N TRP A 273 4.68 31.62 -13.40
CA TRP A 273 4.12 31.40 -14.74
C TRP A 273 5.19 31.50 -15.82
N ASN A 274 5.28 30.46 -16.66
CA ASN A 274 6.07 30.51 -17.87
C ASN A 274 5.16 30.84 -19.06
N ILE A 275 5.40 31.98 -19.71
CA ILE A 275 4.68 32.40 -20.92
C ILE A 275 5.49 31.92 -22.12
N ALA A 276 5.24 30.69 -22.58
CA ALA A 276 5.79 30.24 -23.85
C ALA A 276 4.89 30.76 -24.98
N GLY A 277 5.37 31.74 -25.76
CA GLY A 277 4.62 32.45 -26.81
C GLY A 277 3.66 31.57 -27.63
N GLY A 278 2.36 31.64 -27.31
CA GLY A 278 1.27 30.92 -27.97
C GLY A 278 0.79 29.63 -27.30
N LYS A 279 1.39 29.20 -26.18
CA LYS A 279 0.95 28.04 -25.38
C LYS A 279 0.10 28.48 -24.18
N PRO A 280 -0.75 27.58 -23.63
CA PRO A 280 -1.39 27.82 -22.34
C PRO A 280 -0.37 28.24 -21.29
N TYR A 281 -0.81 29.08 -20.37
CA TYR A 281 0.02 29.53 -19.27
C TYR A 281 0.30 28.31 -18.39
N ASP A 282 1.57 28.02 -18.14
CA ASP A 282 2.01 26.91 -17.31
C ASP A 282 2.57 27.43 -15.98
N PHE A 283 2.03 26.96 -14.87
CA PHE A 283 2.52 27.20 -13.51
C PHE A 283 2.91 25.88 -12.87
N LYS A 284 4.07 25.82 -12.21
CA LYS A 284 4.58 24.56 -11.65
C LYS A 284 4.78 24.66 -10.14
N ILE A 285 4.19 23.73 -9.40
CA ILE A 285 4.52 23.49 -7.99
C ILE A 285 5.16 22.12 -7.86
N THR A 286 6.30 22.06 -7.19
CA THR A 286 6.91 20.79 -6.76
C THR A 286 6.72 20.61 -5.26
N LEU A 287 6.17 19.47 -4.86
CA LEU A 287 6.00 19.04 -3.47
C LEU A 287 6.91 17.84 -3.22
N HIS A 288 7.75 17.92 -2.19
CA HIS A 288 8.57 16.82 -1.71
C HIS A 288 8.12 16.42 -0.31
N ARG A 289 8.00 15.11 -0.09
CA ARG A 289 7.54 14.52 1.17
C ARG A 289 8.46 13.39 1.57
N ASP A 290 8.82 13.34 2.85
CA ASP A 290 9.52 12.20 3.43
C ASP A 290 8.51 11.38 4.26
N LEU A 291 8.11 10.23 3.73
CA LEU A 291 7.16 9.32 4.36
C LEU A 291 7.82 8.37 5.38
N GLY A 292 9.06 8.63 5.78
CA GLY A 292 9.80 7.89 6.79
C GLY A 292 10.37 6.54 6.35
N GLY A 293 11.06 5.90 7.28
CA GLY A 293 11.72 4.61 7.09
C GLY A 293 10.80 3.39 7.17
N ASP A 294 11.42 2.21 7.13
CA ASP A 294 10.82 0.88 7.01
C ASP A 294 10.33 0.25 8.33
N ARG A 295 10.72 0.82 9.48
CA ARG A 295 10.47 0.15 10.78
C ARG A 295 9.18 0.57 11.47
N ARG A 296 8.79 1.84 11.40
CA ARG A 296 7.60 2.39 12.08
C ARG A 296 7.06 3.58 11.29
N PRO A 297 5.76 3.89 11.39
CA PRO A 297 5.23 5.20 11.04
C PRO A 297 6.14 6.26 11.67
N SER A 298 6.75 7.10 10.82
CA SER A 298 7.53 8.23 11.30
C SER A 298 6.58 9.40 11.55
N LYS A 299 7.05 10.46 12.21
CA LYS A 299 6.33 11.75 12.22
C LYS A 299 5.94 12.20 10.80
N GLY A 300 6.78 11.88 9.81
CA GLY A 300 6.50 12.15 8.40
C GLY A 300 5.37 11.28 7.81
N TRP A 301 5.21 10.04 8.27
CA TRP A 301 4.06 9.21 7.92
C TRP A 301 2.78 9.73 8.61
N ASP A 302 2.82 9.90 9.94
CA ASP A 302 1.68 10.33 10.75
C ASP A 302 1.18 11.72 10.33
N GLY A 303 2.10 12.62 9.97
CA GLY A 303 1.78 13.94 9.45
C GLY A 303 1.14 13.90 8.06
N ASN A 304 1.27 12.80 7.31
CA ASN A 304 0.74 12.63 5.96
C ASN A 304 -0.43 11.63 5.88
N CYS A 305 -0.87 11.06 7.00
CA CYS A 305 -2.00 10.15 7.04
C CYS A 305 -3.33 10.89 7.09
N HIS A 306 -4.34 10.31 6.43
CA HIS A 306 -5.73 10.66 6.69
C HIS A 306 -6.05 10.34 8.16
N LYS A 307 -6.53 11.34 8.91
CA LYS A 307 -7.00 11.19 10.29
C LYS A 307 -8.52 11.13 10.33
#